data_AF-A0A8S3G2K6-F1
#
_entry.id   AF-A0A8S3G2K6-F1
#
_cell.length_a   1.000
_cell.length_b   1.000
_cell.length_c   1.000
_cell.angle_alpha   90.00
_cell.angle_beta   90.00
_cell.angle_gamma   90.00
#
_symmetry.space_group_name_H-M   'P 1'
#
loop_
_entity.id
_entity.type
_entity.pdbx_description
1 polymer ?
#
loop_
_entity_poly.entity_id
_entity_poly.type
_entity_poly.pdbx_seq_one_letter_code
_entity_poly.pdbx_strand_id
1 'polypeptide(L)'
;TDLLSVESFNEHLFIQNWLTENDPSAQRWLTSGKRNGLIWQWTKRSGLFNFQYDQGWLPLTEEEKQKGSFIVYTYQSSQWGWLPYDIASTETLPFICEVPLQESYGIFDDYRGIEYGLPSTIEEYFIPRGPKFYEQPQDQEYGHIDQITLGSESTFGITRASLHIIVTFTCRADAYPV
;
A
#
# COMPACT_ATOMS: atom_id res chain seq x y z
N THR A 1 6.19 -2.70 15.87
CA THR A 1 6.60 -2.05 14.63
C THR A 1 7.19 -0.70 14.97
N ASP A 2 8.45 -0.49 14.58
CA ASP A 2 9.23 0.72 14.86
C ASP A 2 9.89 1.19 13.55
N LEU A 3 10.50 2.39 13.54
CA LEU A 3 11.27 2.84 12.38
C LEU A 3 12.55 2.02 12.24
N LEU A 4 13.01 1.84 11.00
CA LEU A 4 14.22 1.07 10.69
C LEU A 4 15.43 1.57 11.47
N SER A 5 16.15 0.66 12.09
CA SER A 5 17.48 0.87 12.65
C SER A 5 18.42 -0.19 12.15
N VAL A 6 19.68 0.18 11.88
CA VAL A 6 20.62 -0.74 11.26
C VAL A 6 21.75 -1.07 12.24
N GLU A 7 21.74 -2.30 12.73
CA GLU A 7 22.65 -2.76 13.79
C GLU A 7 23.93 -3.38 13.26
N SER A 8 23.87 -3.94 12.05
CA SER A 8 25.02 -4.67 11.48
C SER A 8 25.27 -4.31 10.03
N PHE A 9 26.50 -4.54 9.58
CA PHE A 9 26.87 -4.41 8.18
C PHE A 9 26.08 -5.37 7.28
N ASN A 10 25.73 -6.57 7.76
CA ASN A 10 24.93 -7.52 6.99
C ASN A 10 23.50 -6.99 6.75
N GLU A 11 22.92 -6.34 7.75
CA GLU A 11 21.62 -5.70 7.63
C GLU A 11 21.66 -4.52 6.64
N HIS A 12 22.72 -3.70 6.70
CA HIS A 12 22.97 -2.66 5.71
C HIS A 12 23.00 -3.22 4.28
N LEU A 13 23.81 -4.25 4.03
CA LEU A 13 23.92 -4.90 2.72
C LEU A 13 22.58 -5.46 2.24
N PHE A 14 21.82 -6.08 3.15
CA PHE A 14 20.49 -6.58 2.84
C PHE A 14 19.56 -5.45 2.37
N ILE A 15 19.52 -4.34 3.11
CA ILE A 15 18.69 -3.17 2.77
C ILE A 15 19.13 -2.57 1.44
N GLN A 16 20.44 -2.43 1.20
CA GLN A 16 20.96 -1.91 -0.08
C GLN A 16 20.51 -2.77 -1.27
N ASN A 17 20.66 -4.10 -1.17
CA ASN A 17 20.26 -5.01 -2.24
C ASN A 17 18.76 -4.94 -2.48
N TRP A 18 17.96 -4.96 -1.41
CA TRP A 18 16.51 -4.88 -1.51
C TRP A 18 16.06 -3.56 -2.15
N LEU A 19 16.59 -2.41 -1.71
CA LEU A 19 16.23 -1.11 -2.28
C LEU A 19 16.67 -0.97 -3.74
N THR A 20 17.81 -1.57 -4.12
CA THR A 20 18.26 -1.56 -5.53
C THR A 20 17.29 -2.29 -6.45
N GLU A 21 16.67 -3.36 -5.98
CA GLU A 21 15.71 -4.14 -6.77
C GLU A 21 14.29 -3.59 -6.72
N ASN A 22 13.90 -2.95 -5.61
CA ASN A 22 12.50 -2.62 -5.31
C ASN A 22 12.19 -1.10 -5.32
N ASP A 23 13.19 -0.23 -5.26
CA ASP A 23 13.01 1.23 -5.37
C ASP A 23 13.76 1.81 -6.59
N PRO A 24 13.20 1.67 -7.80
CA PRO A 24 13.79 2.26 -9.00
C PRO A 24 13.75 3.80 -9.00
N SER A 25 12.89 4.39 -8.17
CA SER A 25 12.79 5.84 -8.03
C SER A 25 13.86 6.44 -7.12
N ALA A 26 14.63 5.60 -6.43
CA ALA A 26 15.74 6.02 -5.57
C ALA A 26 15.32 7.10 -4.56
N GLN A 27 14.19 6.91 -3.89
CA GLN A 27 13.63 7.88 -2.95
C GLN A 27 14.49 7.97 -1.68
N ARG A 28 14.30 9.07 -0.94
CA ARG A 28 14.90 9.23 0.38
C ARG A 28 13.96 8.63 1.42
N TRP A 29 14.49 7.70 2.19
CA TRP A 29 13.72 6.95 3.18
C TRP A 29 14.09 7.37 4.59
N LEU A 30 13.10 7.83 5.35
CA LEU A 30 13.30 8.16 6.75
C LEU A 30 13.54 6.89 7.58
N THR A 31 14.51 6.99 8.50
CA THR A 31 14.89 5.91 9.42
C THR A 31 14.76 6.37 10.87
N SER A 32 15.00 5.47 11.82
CA SER A 32 15.00 5.79 13.27
C SER A 32 16.27 6.50 13.74
N GLY A 33 17.26 6.66 12.86
CA GLY A 33 18.55 7.25 13.17
C GLY A 33 18.38 8.71 13.51
N LYS A 34 18.82 9.09 14.70
CA LYS A 34 18.74 10.46 15.21
C LYS A 34 20.04 10.87 15.87
N ARG A 35 20.26 12.18 15.89
CA ARG A 35 21.42 12.76 16.54
C ARG A 35 21.08 13.16 17.97
N ASN A 36 21.98 12.80 18.90
CA ASN A 36 21.93 13.24 20.29
C ASN A 36 23.25 13.94 20.62
N GLY A 37 23.26 15.27 20.53
CA GLY A 37 24.48 16.07 20.63
C GLY A 37 25.42 15.82 19.44
N LEU A 38 26.59 15.23 19.68
CA LEU A 38 27.59 14.92 18.64
C LEU A 38 27.56 13.46 18.19
N ILE A 39 26.69 12.64 18.79
CA ILE A 39 26.66 11.19 18.57
C ILE A 39 25.40 10.82 17.79
N TRP A 40 25.57 9.97 16.78
CA TRP A 40 24.47 9.34 16.06
C TRP A 40 24.01 8.06 16.78
N GLN A 41 22.70 7.94 16.95
CA GLN A 41 22.06 6.84 17.67
C GLN A 41 20.86 6.32 16.89
N TRP A 42 20.69 5.00 16.92
CA TRP A 42 19.47 4.35 16.45
C TRP A 42 18.44 4.32 17.57
N THR A 43 17.16 4.45 17.20
CA THR A 43 16.05 4.34 18.15
C THR A 43 15.30 3.05 17.92
N LYS A 44 15.26 2.17 18.93
CA LYS A 44 14.47 0.94 18.95
C LYS A 44 13.49 0.95 20.11
N ARG A 45 12.55 0.00 20.10
CA ARG A 45 11.68 -0.28 21.26
C ARG A 45 12.45 -0.59 22.54
N SER A 46 13.61 -1.25 22.42
CA SER A 46 14.47 -1.63 23.55
C SER A 46 15.34 -0.49 24.07
N GLY A 47 15.40 0.66 23.39
CA GLY A 47 16.18 1.82 23.80
C GLY A 47 16.98 2.47 22.67
N LEU A 48 17.98 3.27 23.08
CA LEU A 48 18.91 3.93 22.16
C LEU A 48 20.19 3.11 22.05
N PHE A 49 20.68 2.95 20.82
CA PHE A 49 21.91 2.21 20.55
C PHE A 49 22.86 3.06 19.71
N ASN A 50 24.12 3.11 20.12
CA ASN A 50 25.15 3.84 19.39
C ASN A 50 25.54 3.10 18.11
N PHE A 51 26.08 3.86 17.16
CA PHE A 51 26.54 3.31 15.89
C PHE A 51 27.70 2.34 16.11
N GLN A 52 27.55 1.12 15.62
CA GLN A 52 28.57 0.08 15.74
C GLN A 52 29.49 0.01 14.51
N TYR A 53 29.13 0.70 13.42
CA TYR A 53 29.93 0.75 12.19
C TYR A 53 29.69 2.05 11.42
N ASP A 54 30.73 2.53 10.72
CA ASP A 54 30.72 3.80 9.98
C ASP A 54 30.58 3.61 8.45
N GLN A 55 30.64 2.36 7.97
CA GLN A 55 30.56 2.06 6.53
C GLN A 55 29.17 2.30 5.91
N GLY A 56 28.15 2.57 6.73
CA GLY A 56 26.81 2.87 6.23
C GLY A 56 26.68 4.28 5.67
N TRP A 57 27.58 5.20 6.04
CA TRP A 57 27.57 6.56 5.50
C TRP A 57 27.98 6.59 4.04
N LEU A 58 27.29 7.43 3.28
CA LEU A 58 27.76 7.85 1.96
C LEU A 58 29.10 8.61 2.10
N PRO A 59 29.88 8.75 1.01
CA PRO A 59 31.17 9.46 1.03
C PRO A 59 30.96 10.95 1.31
N LEU A 60 30.85 11.27 2.61
CA LEU A 60 30.60 12.57 3.18
C LEU A 60 31.79 12.99 4.03
N THR A 61 32.07 14.28 4.06
CA THR A 61 33.02 14.85 5.02
C THR A 61 32.47 14.77 6.45
N GLU A 62 33.35 14.78 7.45
CA GLU A 62 32.92 14.78 8.86
C GLU A 62 32.04 15.99 9.21
N GLU A 63 32.27 17.14 8.58
CA GLU A 63 31.41 18.31 8.75
C GLU A 63 30.00 18.07 8.18
N GLU A 64 29.88 17.39 7.05
CA GLU A 64 28.60 17.04 6.45
C GLU A 64 27.85 15.99 7.26
N LYS A 65 28.54 14.97 7.78
CA LYS A 65 27.97 13.99 8.72
C LYS A 65 27.37 14.64 9.96
N GLN A 66 27.80 15.85 10.32
CA GLN A 66 27.31 16.60 11.47
C GLN A 66 26.22 17.63 11.10
N LYS A 67 25.69 17.63 9.88
CA LYS A 67 24.59 18.52 9.46
C LYS A 67 23.26 17.79 9.53
N GLY A 68 22.33 18.28 10.35
CA GLY A 68 20.99 17.71 10.49
C GLY A 68 20.77 16.97 11.81
N SER A 69 19.57 16.42 11.97
CA SER A 69 19.10 15.80 13.21
C SER A 69 18.68 14.34 13.04
N PHE A 70 18.42 13.91 11.81
CA PHE A 70 17.94 12.56 11.47
C PHE A 70 18.77 11.94 10.37
N ILE A 71 18.62 10.64 10.17
CA ILE A 71 19.25 9.90 9.10
C ILE A 71 18.20 9.46 8.10
N VAL A 72 18.50 9.71 6.83
CA VAL A 72 17.75 9.16 5.71
C VAL A 72 18.62 8.17 4.96
N TYR A 73 17.99 7.11 4.48
CA TYR A 73 18.57 6.22 3.49
C TYR A 73 18.35 6.82 2.11
N THR A 74 19.41 6.97 1.33
CA THR A 74 19.33 7.54 -0.02
C THR A 74 20.32 6.86 -0.95
N TYR A 75 20.04 6.93 -2.25
CA TYR A 75 20.95 6.48 -3.28
C TYR A 75 21.80 7.64 -3.79
N GLN A 76 23.12 7.51 -3.73
CA GLN A 76 24.06 8.49 -4.27
C GLN A 76 25.33 7.80 -4.74
N SER A 77 25.93 8.29 -5.82
CA SER A 77 27.21 7.79 -6.33
C SER A 77 27.23 6.26 -6.56
N SER A 78 26.13 5.75 -7.12
CA SER A 78 25.93 4.32 -7.41
C SER A 78 25.85 3.39 -6.20
N GLN A 79 25.57 3.92 -5.01
CA GLN A 79 25.38 3.12 -3.81
C GLN A 79 24.28 3.69 -2.92
N TRP A 80 23.59 2.80 -2.20
CA TRP A 80 22.65 3.18 -1.16
C TRP A 80 23.38 3.43 0.16
N GLY A 81 23.00 4.45 0.91
CA GLY A 81 23.63 4.69 2.20
C GLY A 81 22.95 5.80 2.99
N TRP A 82 23.61 6.20 4.07
CA TRP A 82 23.08 7.18 5.01
C TRP A 82 23.51 8.58 4.64
N LEU A 83 22.56 9.50 4.74
CA LEU A 83 22.76 10.93 4.61
C LEU A 83 22.06 11.61 5.78
N PRO A 84 22.70 12.59 6.44
CA PRO A 84 22.05 13.27 7.55
C PRO A 84 21.09 14.33 7.00
N TYR A 85 19.95 14.46 7.66
CA TYR A 85 18.80 15.21 7.19
C TYR A 85 18.20 16.07 8.30
N ASP A 86 17.66 17.23 7.93
CA ASP A 86 16.99 18.14 8.83
C ASP A 86 15.49 18.16 8.54
N ILE A 87 14.68 17.93 9.58
CA ILE A 87 13.21 17.94 9.51
C ILE A 87 12.66 19.37 9.38
N ALA A 88 13.51 20.40 9.41
CA ALA A 88 13.11 21.77 9.09
C ALA A 88 12.49 21.93 7.69
N SER A 89 12.61 20.94 6.81
CA SER A 89 11.94 20.95 5.51
C SER A 89 10.47 20.50 5.64
N THR A 90 9.57 21.21 4.95
CA THR A 90 8.16 20.84 4.77
C THR A 90 7.95 19.61 3.88
N GLU A 91 9.02 18.86 3.58
CA GLU A 91 9.01 17.70 2.70
C GLU A 91 8.50 16.48 3.46
N THR A 92 7.45 15.84 2.95
CA THR A 92 6.96 14.56 3.47
C THR A 92 7.80 13.43 2.86
N LEU A 93 8.60 12.77 3.68
CA LEU A 93 9.40 11.63 3.26
C LEU A 93 8.70 10.30 3.55
N PRO A 94 8.81 9.29 2.67
CA PRO A 94 8.44 7.93 3.01
C PRO A 94 9.39 7.40 4.10
N PHE A 95 8.95 6.39 4.84
CA PHE A 95 9.71 5.80 5.94
C PHE A 95 9.84 4.29 5.77
N ILE A 96 10.94 3.73 6.28
CA ILE A 96 11.11 2.27 6.37
C ILE A 96 10.86 1.86 7.82
N CYS A 97 10.04 0.84 8.00
CA CYS A 97 9.77 0.23 9.30
C CYS A 97 10.48 -1.12 9.44
N GLU A 98 10.82 -1.46 10.68
CA GLU A 98 11.26 -2.78 11.07
C GLU A 98 10.17 -3.50 11.88
N VAL A 99 10.13 -4.83 11.73
CA VAL A 99 9.24 -5.70 12.52
C VAL A 99 10.07 -6.82 13.14
N PRO A 100 9.93 -7.09 14.45
CA PRO A 100 10.58 -8.23 15.09
C PRO A 100 10.16 -9.53 14.42
N LEU A 101 11.11 -10.46 14.23
CA LEU A 101 10.83 -11.75 13.61
C LEU A 101 9.74 -12.53 14.37
N GLN A 102 9.69 -12.39 15.70
CA GLN A 102 8.65 -13.01 16.54
C GLN A 102 7.25 -12.45 16.27
N GLU A 103 7.15 -11.23 15.73
CA GLU A 103 5.89 -10.57 15.34
C GLU A 103 5.59 -10.73 13.84
N SER A 104 6.50 -11.36 13.08
CA SER A 104 6.37 -11.49 11.61
C SER A 104 5.21 -12.37 11.17
N TYR A 105 4.72 -13.28 12.03
CA TYR A 105 3.57 -14.13 11.71
C TYR A 105 2.31 -13.32 11.35
N GLY A 106 2.14 -12.13 11.93
CA GLY A 106 1.03 -11.23 11.62
C GLY A 106 1.17 -10.47 10.30
N ILE A 107 2.33 -10.56 9.63
CA ILE A 107 2.57 -9.95 8.31
C ILE A 107 2.11 -10.89 7.19
N PHE A 108 2.25 -12.20 7.40
CA PHE A 108 1.98 -13.25 6.40
C PHE A 108 0.56 -13.81 6.46
N ASP A 109 -0.35 -13.19 7.23
CA ASP A 109 -1.77 -13.55 7.11
C ASP A 109 -2.28 -13.03 5.75
N ASP A 110 -2.14 -13.88 4.73
CA ASP A 110 -2.64 -13.69 3.37
C ASP A 110 -4.17 -13.56 3.34
N TYR A 111 -4.86 -13.93 4.42
CA TYR A 111 -6.29 -13.69 4.57
C TYR A 111 -6.55 -12.26 5.06
N ARG A 112 -6.49 -11.31 4.13
CA ARG A 112 -7.13 -10.00 4.30
C ARG A 112 -8.62 -10.14 4.02
N GLY A 113 -9.32 -10.75 4.96
CA GLY A 113 -10.78 -10.82 4.95
C GLY A 113 -11.43 -9.44 5.09
N ILE A 114 -12.74 -9.39 4.98
CA ILE A 114 -13.55 -8.17 5.16
C ILE A 114 -13.43 -7.58 6.58
N GLU A 115 -12.94 -8.37 7.52
CA GLU A 115 -12.65 -8.03 8.91
C GLU A 115 -11.27 -7.40 9.13
N TYR A 116 -10.41 -7.37 8.11
CA TYR A 116 -9.04 -6.89 8.26
C TYR A 116 -9.01 -5.41 8.67
N GLY A 117 -8.35 -5.12 9.80
CA GLY A 117 -8.28 -3.78 10.38
C GLY A 117 -9.45 -3.40 11.30
N LEU A 118 -10.42 -4.30 11.51
CA LEU A 118 -11.49 -4.11 12.49
C LEU A 118 -11.09 -4.64 13.88
N PRO A 119 -11.68 -4.13 14.98
CA PRO A 119 -11.42 -4.64 16.33
C PRO A 119 -11.83 -6.12 16.45
N SER A 120 -11.07 -6.92 17.20
CA SER A 120 -11.38 -8.34 17.43
C SER A 120 -12.68 -8.60 18.21
N THR A 121 -13.30 -7.55 18.75
CA THR A 121 -14.56 -7.59 19.48
C THR A 121 -15.79 -7.24 18.62
N ILE A 122 -15.59 -6.93 17.33
CA ILE A 122 -16.71 -6.57 16.45
C ILE A 122 -17.58 -7.81 16.17
N GLU A 123 -18.89 -7.67 16.32
CA GLU A 123 -19.81 -8.74 15.92
C GLU A 123 -19.89 -8.84 14.38
N GLU A 124 -20.03 -10.06 13.86
CA GLU A 124 -19.97 -10.36 12.42
C GLU A 124 -21.03 -9.61 11.58
N TYR A 125 -22.11 -9.15 12.23
CA TYR A 125 -23.18 -8.39 11.57
C TYR A 125 -22.77 -6.95 11.24
N PHE A 126 -21.84 -6.36 12.00
CA PHE A 126 -21.36 -5.00 11.80
C PHE A 126 -20.26 -4.90 10.74
N ILE A 127 -19.71 -6.03 10.31
CA ILE A 127 -18.67 -6.05 9.29
C ILE A 127 -19.29 -5.59 7.97
N PRO A 128 -18.81 -4.49 7.35
CA PRO A 128 -19.36 -3.98 6.10
C PRO A 128 -19.30 -5.04 5.01
N ARG A 129 -20.46 -5.51 4.54
CA ARG A 129 -20.57 -6.43 3.41
C ARG A 129 -20.95 -5.64 2.16
N GLY A 130 -20.52 -6.14 1.00
CA GLY A 130 -20.98 -5.60 -0.28
C GLY A 130 -22.51 -5.68 -0.42
N PRO A 131 -23.09 -4.93 -1.38
CA PRO A 131 -24.52 -4.94 -1.63
C PRO A 131 -25.01 -6.37 -1.91
N LYS A 132 -26.12 -6.75 -1.27
CA LYS A 132 -26.77 -8.06 -1.47
C LYS A 132 -27.86 -7.94 -2.52
N PHE A 133 -27.94 -8.93 -3.41
CA PHE A 133 -29.11 -9.10 -4.28
C PHE A 133 -30.25 -9.65 -3.43
N TYR A 134 -31.27 -8.83 -3.19
CA TYR A 134 -32.49 -9.27 -2.50
C TYR A 134 -33.51 -9.87 -3.48
N GLU A 135 -33.43 -9.49 -4.75
CA GLU A 135 -34.29 -9.99 -5.82
C GLU A 135 -33.43 -10.56 -6.94
N GLN A 136 -33.72 -11.80 -7.33
CA GLN A 136 -33.11 -12.41 -8.51
C GLN A 136 -33.73 -11.79 -9.76
N PRO A 137 -32.92 -11.40 -10.77
CA PRO A 137 -33.47 -10.95 -12.03
C PRO A 137 -34.36 -12.07 -12.62
N GLN A 138 -35.56 -11.70 -13.02
CA GLN A 138 -36.45 -12.63 -13.72
C GLN A 138 -36.13 -12.57 -15.21
N ASP A 139 -36.03 -13.74 -15.83
CA ASP A 139 -35.95 -13.83 -17.29
C ASP A 139 -37.23 -13.23 -17.87
N GLN A 140 -37.07 -12.27 -18.79
CA GLN A 140 -38.19 -11.71 -19.53
C GLN A 140 -38.13 -12.18 -20.98
N GLU A 141 -39.02 -13.09 -21.34
CA GLU A 141 -39.21 -13.51 -22.72
C GLU A 141 -39.87 -12.38 -23.51
N TYR A 142 -39.16 -11.81 -24.49
CA TYR A 142 -39.73 -10.86 -25.43
C TYR A 142 -40.08 -11.59 -26.73
N GLY A 143 -41.38 -11.84 -26.94
CA GLY A 143 -42.04 -12.13 -28.22
C GLY A 143 -41.38 -13.17 -29.13
N HIS A 144 -42.02 -14.34 -29.28
CA HIS A 144 -41.68 -15.32 -30.31
C HIS A 144 -41.76 -14.67 -31.70
N ILE A 145 -40.67 -14.75 -32.49
CA ILE A 145 -40.71 -14.35 -33.90
C ILE A 145 -41.43 -15.47 -34.65
N ASP A 146 -42.71 -15.28 -34.92
CA ASP A 146 -43.42 -16.19 -35.83
C ASP A 146 -42.83 -16.07 -37.23
N GLN A 147 -42.35 -17.20 -37.76
CA GLN A 147 -41.86 -17.28 -39.13
C GLN A 147 -43.02 -17.05 -40.11
N ILE A 148 -43.14 -15.82 -40.62
CA ILE A 148 -44.00 -15.55 -41.77
C ILE A 148 -43.31 -16.17 -42.98
N THR A 149 -43.78 -17.37 -43.37
CA THR A 149 -43.54 -17.89 -44.71
C THR A 149 -44.60 -17.28 -45.62
N LEU A 150 -44.23 -16.54 -46.67
CA LEU A 150 -44.94 -16.47 -47.96
C LEU A 150 -44.28 -15.49 -48.94
N GLY A 151 -43.96 -15.99 -50.14
CA GLY A 151 -44.22 -15.30 -51.40
C GLY A 151 -43.14 -14.36 -51.94
N SER A 152 -42.67 -14.66 -53.15
CA SER A 152 -41.93 -13.77 -54.02
C SER A 152 -42.55 -12.37 -54.11
N GLU A 153 -41.69 -11.35 -54.04
CA GLU A 153 -41.98 -9.93 -54.30
C GLU A 153 -42.82 -9.19 -53.25
N SER A 154 -42.19 -8.74 -52.16
CA SER A 154 -42.49 -7.42 -51.59
C SER A 154 -41.39 -6.93 -50.64
N THR A 155 -40.99 -5.68 -50.83
CA THR A 155 -40.08 -4.92 -49.99
C THR A 155 -40.79 -4.55 -48.70
N PHE A 156 -40.45 -5.16 -47.56
CA PHE A 156 -40.92 -4.71 -46.25
C PHE A 156 -39.75 -4.29 -45.36
N GLY A 157 -39.82 -3.03 -44.92
CA GLY A 157 -38.82 -2.40 -44.08
C GLY A 157 -38.68 -3.14 -42.76
N ILE A 158 -37.45 -3.58 -42.47
CA ILE A 158 -37.05 -3.94 -41.12
C ILE A 158 -36.98 -2.62 -40.35
N THR A 159 -38.06 -2.21 -39.70
CA THR A 159 -37.95 -1.27 -38.59
C THR A 159 -37.10 -1.96 -37.54
N ARG A 160 -35.83 -1.57 -37.47
CA ARG A 160 -34.92 -1.93 -36.37
C ARG A 160 -35.62 -1.53 -35.08
N ALA A 161 -36.27 -2.48 -34.42
CA ALA A 161 -36.70 -2.31 -33.06
C ALA A 161 -35.43 -2.22 -32.22
N SER A 162 -34.97 -1.00 -31.97
CA SER A 162 -33.90 -0.74 -31.01
C SER A 162 -34.45 -1.02 -29.62
N LEU A 163 -34.36 -2.27 -29.19
CA LEU A 163 -34.66 -2.67 -27.82
C LEU A 163 -33.56 -2.09 -26.92
N HIS A 164 -33.88 -0.99 -26.24
CA HIS A 164 -33.08 -0.52 -25.11
C HIS A 164 -33.48 -1.32 -23.88
N ILE A 165 -32.60 -2.25 -23.48
CA ILE A 165 -32.74 -2.95 -22.21
C ILE A 165 -32.39 -1.95 -21.11
N ILE A 166 -33.39 -1.50 -20.37
CA ILE A 166 -33.20 -0.65 -19.19
C ILE A 166 -33.27 -1.56 -17.97
N VAL A 167 -32.11 -1.88 -17.39
CA VAL A 167 -32.04 -2.57 -16.10
C VAL A 167 -31.94 -1.51 -15.00
N THR A 168 -32.95 -1.43 -14.14
CA THR A 168 -32.92 -0.55 -12.96
C THR A 168 -32.45 -1.33 -11.75
N PHE A 169 -31.24 -1.03 -11.27
CA PHE A 169 -30.74 -1.58 -10.01
C PHE A 169 -31.11 -0.66 -8.86
N THR A 170 -31.94 -1.13 -7.93
CA THR A 170 -32.17 -0.45 -6.65
C THR A 170 -31.23 -1.01 -5.59
N CYS A 171 -30.11 -0.31 -5.36
CA CYS A 171 -29.25 -0.59 -4.21
C CYS A 171 -29.84 0.06 -2.96
N ARG A 172 -30.16 -0.73 -1.93
CA ARG A 172 -30.32 -0.21 -0.57
C ARG A 172 -28.97 -0.31 0.12
N ALA A 173 -28.35 0.83 0.41
CA ALA A 173 -27.25 0.87 1.34
C ALA A 173 -27.82 0.62 2.74
N ASP A 174 -27.37 -0.45 3.39
CA ASP A 174 -27.60 -0.62 4.81
C ASP A 174 -26.76 0.46 5.51
N ALA A 175 -27.39 1.60 5.78
CA ALA A 175 -26.76 2.66 6.54
C ALA A 175 -26.50 2.16 7.95
N TYR A 176 -25.25 2.30 8.40
CA TYR A 176 -24.84 2.08 9.77
C TYR A 176 -25.80 2.83 10.72
N PRO A 177 -26.37 2.19 11.75
CA PRO A 177 -26.90 2.95 12.87
C PRO A 177 -25.70 3.57 13.59
N VAL A 178 -25.60 4.90 13.50
CA VAL A 178 -24.73 5.72 14.36
C VAL A 178 -25.20 5.70 15.80
#